data_AF-A0A976KJP4-F1
#
_entry.id   AF-A0A976KJP4-F1
#
_cell.length_a   1.000
_cell.length_b   1.000
_cell.length_c   1.000
_cell.angle_alpha   90.00
_cell.angle_beta   90.00
_cell.angle_gamma   90.00
#
_symmetry.space_group_name_H-M   'P 1'
#
loop_
_entity.id
_entity.type
_entity.pdbx_description
1 polymer ?
#
loop_
_entity_poly.entity_id
_entity_poly.type
_entity_poly.pdbx_seq_one_letter_code
_entity_poly.pdbx_strand_id
1 'polypeptide(L)'
;MAKLKGKPAPQSNEPNQTDFSELKGTAKITNGLVDNRDFSMKTPLLRVAGAGTANLVTEQLDYLVKTSVVGTLKGQGGEDLEKLKGLTIPIKVKGPFSDPSYKPDLSAVLSDTAKKKVEEEVDKKKGELEEKLKDKLGDKLKGLF
;
A
#
# COMPACT_ATOMS: atom_id res chain seq x y z
N MET A 1 -13.81 9.43 -5.59
CA MET A 1 -13.48 8.24 -6.43
C MET A 1 -13.86 8.39 -7.92
N ALA A 2 -13.91 9.59 -8.48
CA ALA A 2 -14.52 9.75 -9.79
C ALA A 2 -13.64 9.39 -10.99
N LYS A 3 -12.31 9.52 -10.86
CA LYS A 3 -11.38 9.23 -11.98
C LYS A 3 -11.31 7.74 -12.36
N LEU A 4 -11.84 6.83 -11.55
CA LEU A 4 -11.81 5.38 -11.81
C LEU A 4 -12.99 4.89 -12.67
N LYS A 5 -14.04 5.71 -12.88
CA LYS A 5 -15.25 5.33 -13.66
C LYS A 5 -15.49 6.21 -14.90
N GLY A 6 -14.50 7.01 -15.32
CA GLY A 6 -14.64 7.92 -16.47
C GLY A 6 -15.68 9.03 -16.29
N LYS A 7 -16.19 9.22 -15.06
CA LYS A 7 -17.08 10.34 -14.71
C LYS A 7 -16.25 11.46 -14.09
N PRO A 8 -16.51 12.74 -14.40
CA PRO A 8 -15.78 13.84 -13.80
C PRO A 8 -15.92 13.80 -12.27
N ALA A 9 -14.85 14.15 -11.56
CA ALA A 9 -14.91 14.32 -10.12
C ALA A 9 -15.96 15.35 -9.74
N PRO A 10 -16.81 15.07 -8.73
CA PRO A 10 -17.67 16.11 -8.19
C PRO A 10 -16.76 17.28 -7.84
N GLN A 11 -17.06 18.45 -8.40
CA GLN A 11 -16.34 19.68 -8.08
C GLN A 11 -16.68 20.03 -6.63
N SER A 12 -15.83 19.64 -5.69
CA SER A 12 -15.85 20.18 -4.34
C SER A 12 -15.12 21.52 -4.37
N ASN A 13 -15.84 22.59 -4.02
CA ASN A 13 -15.25 23.92 -3.79
C ASN A 13 -14.49 24.01 -2.46
N GLU A 14 -14.41 22.90 -1.71
CA GLU A 14 -13.58 22.80 -0.52
C GLU A 14 -12.12 22.51 -0.92
N PRO A 15 -11.13 23.09 -0.22
CA PRO A 15 -9.74 22.77 -0.47
C PRO A 15 -9.55 21.25 -0.32
N ASN A 16 -8.87 20.61 -1.28
CA ASN A 16 -8.55 19.19 -1.21
C ASN A 16 -7.60 18.95 -0.04
N GLN A 17 -8.14 18.70 1.15
CA GLN A 17 -7.39 18.40 2.36
C GLN A 17 -7.45 16.91 2.68
N THR A 18 -6.39 16.40 3.32
CA THR A 18 -6.32 15.03 3.81
C THR A 18 -6.09 15.06 5.30
N ASP A 19 -7.08 14.61 6.07
CA ASP A 19 -6.95 14.46 7.51
C ASP A 19 -5.97 13.33 7.84
N PHE A 20 -5.04 13.59 8.76
CA PHE A 20 -4.10 12.62 9.28
C PHE A 20 -4.04 12.67 10.82
N SER A 21 -3.79 11.51 11.43
CA SER A 21 -3.54 11.39 12.86
C SER A 21 -2.05 11.37 13.21
N GLU A 22 -1.19 11.05 12.24
CA GLU A 22 0.26 11.03 12.41
C GLU A 22 0.95 11.31 11.08
N LEU A 23 2.00 12.13 11.10
CA LEU A 23 2.92 12.36 10.00
C LEU A 23 4.34 12.38 10.56
N LYS A 24 5.22 11.54 10.00
CA LYS A 24 6.61 11.37 10.44
C LYS A 24 7.54 11.24 9.23
N GLY A 25 8.81 11.58 9.42
CA GLY A 25 9.88 11.34 8.46
C GLY A 25 11.16 12.07 8.87
N THR A 26 12.29 11.60 8.36
CA THR A 26 13.60 12.24 8.49
C THR A 26 14.03 12.84 7.16
N ALA A 27 14.66 14.00 7.19
CA ALA A 27 15.13 14.70 6.00
C ALA A 27 16.62 14.98 6.11
N LYS A 28 17.42 14.45 5.18
CA LYS A 28 18.80 14.89 4.99
C LYS A 28 18.79 15.95 3.90
N ILE A 29 19.27 17.15 4.23
CA ILE A 29 19.30 18.28 3.28
C ILE A 29 20.75 18.59 2.96
N THR A 30 21.10 18.63 1.66
CA THR A 30 22.43 18.99 1.19
C THR A 30 22.29 19.80 -0.09
N ASN A 31 22.78 21.04 -0.09
CA ASN A 31 22.71 21.95 -1.24
C ASN A 31 21.30 22.08 -1.83
N GLY A 32 20.28 22.14 -0.97
CA GLY A 32 18.88 22.24 -1.37
C GLY A 32 18.25 20.94 -1.89
N LEU A 33 18.99 19.84 -2.00
CA LEU A 33 18.42 18.52 -2.23
C LEU A 33 18.02 17.89 -0.89
N VAL A 34 16.72 17.69 -0.73
CA VAL A 34 16.12 16.93 0.38
C VAL A 34 16.09 15.46 -0.01
N ASP A 35 16.63 14.60 0.85
CA ASP A 35 16.51 13.15 0.78
C ASP A 35 15.70 12.67 1.98
N ASN A 36 14.61 11.95 1.72
CA ASN A 36 13.76 11.34 2.73
C ASN A 36 13.53 9.87 2.38
N ARG A 37 13.68 8.98 3.37
CA ARG A 37 13.64 7.52 3.15
C ARG A 37 12.59 6.78 3.97
N ASP A 38 11.95 7.48 4.89
CA ASP A 38 11.12 6.92 5.95
C ASP A 38 9.85 7.75 6.21
N PHE A 39 9.39 8.53 5.22
CA PHE A 39 8.13 9.24 5.35
C PHE A 39 7.01 8.26 5.66
N SER A 40 6.19 8.60 6.64
CA SER A 40 5.01 7.84 6.99
C SER A 40 3.88 8.78 7.40
N MET A 41 2.67 8.46 6.96
CA MET A 41 1.47 9.18 7.34
C MET A 41 0.34 8.19 7.61
N LYS A 42 -0.42 8.46 8.67
CA LYS A 42 -1.60 7.67 9.05
C LYS A 42 -2.83 8.55 8.95
N THR A 43 -3.81 8.09 8.19
CA THR A 43 -5.15 8.70 8.11
C THR A 43 -6.19 7.73 8.66
N PRO A 44 -7.46 8.13 8.85
CA PRO A 44 -8.50 7.21 9.32
C PRO A 44 -8.64 5.95 8.44
N LEU A 45 -8.44 6.07 7.12
CA LEU A 45 -8.65 4.98 6.17
C LEU A 45 -7.38 4.47 5.50
N LEU A 46 -6.33 5.28 5.47
CA LEU A 46 -5.11 5.01 4.71
C LEU A 46 -3.89 4.92 5.61
N ARG A 47 -2.94 4.13 5.16
CA ARG A 47 -1.55 4.20 5.59
C ARG A 47 -0.72 4.58 4.37
N VAL A 48 0.18 5.53 4.57
CA VAL A 48 1.03 6.05 3.52
C VAL A 48 2.48 5.92 3.97
N ALA A 49 3.32 5.37 3.11
CA ALA A 49 4.77 5.37 3.27
C ALA A 49 5.41 6.03 2.04
N GLY A 50 6.56 6.66 2.22
CA GLY A 50 7.20 7.43 1.17
C GLY A 50 8.71 7.38 1.25
N ALA A 51 9.35 7.43 0.08
CA ALA A 51 10.79 7.62 -0.04
C ALA A 51 11.13 8.29 -1.37
N GLY A 52 12.10 9.19 -1.35
CA GLY A 52 12.58 9.88 -2.54
C GLY A 52 13.25 11.21 -2.20
N THR A 53 13.29 12.08 -3.19
CA THR A 53 14.00 13.35 -3.13
C THR A 53 13.14 14.53 -3.56
N ALA A 54 13.40 15.69 -2.96
CA ALA A 54 12.83 16.97 -3.39
C ALA A 54 13.96 17.99 -3.51
N ASN A 55 14.13 18.57 -4.69
CA ASN A 55 15.10 19.62 -4.93
C ASN A 55 14.42 20.98 -4.74
N LEU A 56 14.79 21.68 -3.67
CA LEU A 56 14.22 22.98 -3.29
C LEU A 56 14.71 24.14 -4.18
N VAL A 57 15.84 23.96 -4.88
CA VAL A 57 16.41 24.98 -5.77
C VAL A 57 15.71 24.95 -7.12
N THR A 58 15.51 23.75 -7.67
CA THR A 58 14.84 23.58 -8.96
C THR A 58 13.34 23.35 -8.82
N GLU A 59 12.83 23.25 -7.58
CA GLU A 59 11.45 22.92 -7.24
C GLU A 59 10.96 21.61 -7.88
N GLN A 60 11.82 20.60 -7.95
CA GLN A 60 11.54 19.31 -8.59
C GLN A 60 11.39 18.20 -7.55
N LEU A 61 10.36 17.37 -7.72
CA LEU A 61 10.07 16.21 -6.89
C LEU A 61 10.40 14.92 -7.67
N ASP A 62 10.96 13.93 -6.98
CA ASP A 62 11.05 12.56 -7.45
C ASP A 62 10.85 11.62 -6.26
N TYR A 63 9.65 11.04 -6.17
CA TYR A 63 9.18 10.41 -4.96
C TYR A 63 8.36 9.16 -5.25
N LEU A 64 8.54 8.12 -4.45
CA LEU A 64 7.71 6.92 -4.47
C LEU A 64 6.83 6.91 -3.23
N VAL A 65 5.53 7.06 -3.45
CA VAL A 65 4.50 6.95 -2.41
C VAL A 65 3.88 5.57 -2.47
N LYS A 66 3.73 4.91 -1.34
CA LYS A 66 3.02 3.64 -1.19
C LYS A 66 1.81 3.87 -0.30
N THR A 67 0.62 3.63 -0.83
CA THR A 67 -0.64 3.84 -0.10
C THR A 67 -1.38 2.53 0.07
N SER A 68 -1.79 2.21 1.30
CA SER A 68 -2.60 1.04 1.60
C SER A 68 -3.88 1.41 2.34
N VAL A 69 -4.95 0.65 2.06
CA VAL A 69 -6.26 0.83 2.70
C VAL A 69 -6.35 -0.09 3.91
N VAL A 70 -6.61 0.48 5.08
CA VAL A 70 -6.70 -0.27 6.35
C VAL A 70 -8.10 -0.28 6.97
N GLY A 71 -9.03 0.55 6.48
CA GLY A 71 -10.39 0.67 7.00
C GLY A 71 -11.46 0.50 5.92
N THR A 72 -12.68 0.21 6.34
CA THR A 72 -13.90 0.32 5.50
C THR A 72 -14.66 1.58 5.83
N LEU A 73 -15.21 2.23 4.82
CA LEU A 73 -16.39 3.05 5.00
C LEU A 73 -17.62 2.13 4.95
N LYS A 74 -18.06 1.62 6.11
CA LYS A 74 -19.40 1.02 6.19
C LYS A 74 -20.42 2.14 5.99
N GLY A 75 -21.20 2.09 4.90
CA GLY A 75 -22.36 2.98 4.69
C GLY A 75 -22.27 4.03 3.57
N GLN A 76 -21.11 4.22 2.92
CA GLN A 76 -20.99 5.12 1.76
C GLN A 76 -20.24 4.43 0.62
N GLY A 77 -20.92 3.58 -0.15
CA GLY A 77 -20.36 2.99 -1.37
C GLY A 77 -19.05 2.20 -1.17
N GLY A 78 -18.85 1.62 0.02
CA GLY A 78 -17.60 1.04 0.50
C GLY A 78 -17.13 -0.23 -0.20
N GLU A 79 -17.93 -0.80 -1.11
CA GLU A 79 -17.58 -2.02 -1.86
C GLU A 79 -16.28 -1.87 -2.66
N ASP A 80 -16.01 -0.68 -3.18
CA ASP A 80 -14.80 -0.42 -3.98
C ASP A 80 -13.54 -0.29 -3.09
N LEU A 81 -13.66 0.15 -1.83
CA LEU A 81 -12.54 0.21 -0.87
C LEU A 81 -12.29 -1.13 -0.17
N GLU A 82 -13.34 -1.93 0.05
CA GLU A 82 -13.23 -3.28 0.59
C GLU A 82 -12.34 -4.16 -0.30
N LYS A 83 -12.50 -4.05 -1.63
CA LYS A 83 -11.65 -4.76 -2.61
C LYS A 83 -10.18 -4.31 -2.60
N LEU A 84 -9.90 -3.13 -2.04
CA LEU A 84 -8.56 -2.55 -1.95
C LEU A 84 -7.92 -2.75 -0.57
N LYS A 85 -8.64 -3.32 0.39
CA LYS A 85 -8.08 -3.68 1.69
C LYS A 85 -6.89 -4.61 1.54
N GLY A 86 -5.81 -4.29 2.24
CA GLY A 86 -4.57 -5.09 2.20
C GLY A 86 -3.77 -4.95 0.91
N LEU A 87 -4.29 -4.23 -0.09
CA LEU A 87 -3.52 -3.82 -1.27
C LEU A 87 -2.72 -2.56 -0.96
N THR A 88 -1.47 -2.57 -1.41
CA THR A 88 -0.59 -1.41 -1.38
C THR A 88 -0.39 -0.94 -2.80
N ILE A 89 -0.76 0.30 -3.09
CA ILE A 89 -0.64 0.91 -4.41
C ILE A 89 0.60 1.80 -4.41
N PRO A 90 1.67 1.44 -5.15
CA PRO A 90 2.80 2.32 -5.39
C PRO A 90 2.44 3.39 -6.42
N ILE A 91 2.81 4.64 -6.14
CA ILE A 91 2.56 5.82 -6.95
C ILE A 91 3.88 6.57 -7.09
N LYS A 92 4.39 6.68 -8.31
CA LYS A 92 5.54 7.55 -8.62
C LYS A 92 5.03 8.98 -8.78
N VAL A 93 5.61 9.90 -8.03
CA VAL A 93 5.33 11.33 -8.07
C VAL A 93 6.59 12.03 -8.56
N LYS A 94 6.53 12.69 -9.71
CA LYS A 94 7.70 13.35 -10.31
C LYS A 94 7.33 14.70 -10.93
N GLY A 95 8.30 15.60 -11.01
CA GLY A 95 8.15 16.88 -11.73
C GLY A 95 8.06 18.09 -10.79
N PRO A 96 7.62 19.24 -11.29
CA PRO A 96 7.61 20.48 -10.52
C PRO A 96 6.71 20.40 -9.29
N PHE A 97 7.04 21.13 -8.22
CA PHE A 97 6.18 21.22 -7.03
C PHE A 97 4.81 21.81 -7.34
N SER A 98 4.75 22.72 -8.32
CA SER A 98 3.52 23.37 -8.78
C SER A 98 2.62 22.47 -9.64
N ASP A 99 3.20 21.51 -10.36
CA ASP A 99 2.47 20.58 -11.22
C ASP A 99 3.14 19.20 -11.29
N PRO A 100 3.07 18.42 -10.20
CA PRO A 100 3.65 17.09 -10.17
C PRO A 100 2.84 16.09 -10.99
N SER A 101 3.53 15.22 -11.72
CA SER A 101 2.96 14.07 -12.42
C SER A 101 2.84 12.87 -11.48
N TYR A 102 1.67 12.24 -11.46
CA TYR A 102 1.37 11.05 -10.66
C TYR A 102 1.17 9.83 -11.53
N LYS A 103 1.95 8.76 -11.30
CA LYS A 103 1.87 7.50 -12.04
C LYS A 103 1.69 6.33 -11.07
N PRO A 104 0.45 5.86 -10.84
CA PRO A 104 0.19 4.62 -10.14
C PRO A 104 0.76 3.42 -10.92
N ASP A 105 1.45 2.52 -10.24
CA ASP A 105 1.95 1.28 -10.82
C ASP A 105 1.03 0.13 -10.39
N LEU A 106 -0.05 -0.05 -11.16
CA LEU A 106 -1.05 -1.08 -10.92
C LEU A 106 -0.54 -2.49 -11.28
N SER A 107 0.44 -2.57 -12.17
CA SER A 107 1.10 -3.83 -12.54
C SER A 107 1.83 -4.45 -11.35
N ALA A 108 2.52 -3.62 -10.55
CA ALA A 108 3.11 -4.04 -9.29
C ALA A 108 2.06 -4.60 -8.31
N VAL A 109 0.90 -3.93 -8.18
CA VAL A 109 -0.20 -4.36 -7.27
C VAL A 109 -0.75 -5.74 -7.65
N LEU A 110 -1.00 -5.98 -8.94
CA LEU A 110 -1.48 -7.27 -9.43
C LEU A 110 -0.46 -8.38 -9.16
N SER A 111 0.82 -8.08 -9.37
CA SER A 111 1.92 -9.02 -9.14
C SER A 111 2.05 -9.37 -7.66
N ASP A 112 2.00 -8.38 -6.76
CA ASP A 112 2.04 -8.60 -5.30
C ASP A 112 0.82 -9.38 -4.80
N THR A 113 -0.36 -9.15 -5.38
CA THR A 113 -1.58 -9.90 -5.03
C THR A 113 -1.46 -11.37 -5.44
N ALA A 114 -0.95 -11.63 -6.64
CA ALA A 114 -0.72 -12.99 -7.13
C ALA A 114 0.30 -13.72 -6.26
N LYS A 115 1.42 -13.06 -5.90
CA LYS A 115 2.44 -13.63 -5.01
C LYS A 115 1.88 -13.98 -3.64
N LYS A 116 1.16 -13.05 -3.00
CA LYS A 116 0.52 -13.30 -1.70
C LYS A 116 -0.42 -14.50 -1.73
N LYS A 117 -1.26 -14.62 -2.76
CA LYS A 117 -2.15 -15.78 -2.91
C LYS A 117 -1.39 -17.10 -3.06
N VAL A 118 -0.28 -17.09 -3.79
CA VAL A 118 0.58 -18.27 -3.95
C VAL A 118 1.23 -18.64 -2.61
N GLU A 119 1.74 -17.67 -1.87
CA GLU A 119 2.32 -17.91 -0.53
C GLU A 119 1.27 -18.48 0.45
N GLU A 120 0.06 -17.90 0.50
CA GLU A 120 -1.03 -18.40 1.35
C GLU A 120 -1.43 -19.85 1.01
N GLU A 121 -1.48 -20.20 -0.27
CA GLU A 121 -1.77 -21.58 -0.72
C GLU A 121 -0.63 -22.54 -0.39
N VAL A 122 0.63 -22.09 -0.48
CA VAL A 122 1.80 -22.89 -0.10
C VAL A 122 1.82 -23.14 1.41
N ASP A 123 1.56 -22.12 2.23
CA ASP A 123 1.50 -22.27 3.69
C ASP A 123 0.36 -23.19 4.14
N LYS A 124 -0.83 -23.07 3.54
CA LYS A 124 -1.95 -23.99 3.80
C LYS A 124 -1.58 -25.43 3.49
N LYS A 125 -1.03 -25.69 2.29
CA LYS A 125 -0.62 -27.04 1.89
C LYS A 125 0.46 -27.59 2.79
N LYS A 126 1.40 -26.75 3.25
CA LYS A 126 2.44 -27.14 4.19
C LYS A 126 1.84 -27.56 5.54
N GLY A 127 0.89 -26.79 6.06
CA GLY A 127 0.14 -27.14 7.28
C GLY A 127 -0.63 -28.46 7.15
N GLU A 128 -1.36 -28.66 6.04
CA GLU A 128 -2.07 -29.92 5.78
C GLU A 128 -1.13 -31.13 5.66
N LEU A 129 0.06 -30.93 5.09
CA LEU A 129 1.10 -31.96 5.02
C LEU A 129 1.65 -32.29 6.40
N GLU A 130 1.93 -31.30 7.24
CA GLU A 130 2.41 -31.50 8.62
C GLU A 130 1.36 -32.23 9.47
N GLU A 131 0.08 -31.90 9.30
CA GLU A 131 -1.02 -32.57 10.01
C GLU A 131 -1.17 -34.04 9.56
N LYS A 132 -1.16 -34.30 8.25
CA LYS A 132 -1.17 -35.67 7.70
C LYS A 132 0.05 -36.49 8.10
N LEU A 133 1.22 -35.87 8.24
CA LEU A 133 2.43 -36.53 8.71
C LEU A 133 2.32 -36.89 10.19
N LYS A 134 1.82 -35.98 11.04
CA LYS A 134 1.59 -36.24 12.47
C LYS A 134 0.56 -37.33 12.68
N ASP A 135 -0.52 -37.35 11.91
CA ASP A 135 -1.57 -38.36 11.98
C ASP A 135 -1.01 -39.76 11.63
N LYS A 136 -0.29 -39.89 10.50
CA LYS A 136 0.36 -41.15 10.09
C LYS A 136 1.47 -41.62 11.03
N LEU A 137 2.23 -40.70 11.63
CA LEU A 137 3.26 -41.03 12.61
C LEU A 137 2.64 -41.46 13.95
N GLY A 138 1.59 -40.78 14.39
CA GLY A 138 0.84 -41.14 15.60
C GLY A 138 0.17 -42.50 15.51
N ASP A 139 -0.38 -42.84 14.34
CA ASP A 139 -1.01 -44.13 14.08
C ASP A 139 0.01 -45.29 14.08
N LYS A 140 1.18 -45.09 13.44
CA LYS A 140 2.27 -46.08 13.45
C LYS A 140 2.92 -46.29 14.82
N LEU A 141 3.02 -45.25 15.65
CA LEU A 141 3.58 -45.36 17.00
C LEU A 141 2.65 -46.10 17.97
N LYS A 142 1.33 -46.04 17.75
CA LYS A 142 0.34 -46.82 18.54
C LYS A 142 0.31 -48.31 18.20
N GLY A 143 0.80 -48.72 17.03
CA GLY A 143 0.90 -50.14 16.65
C GLY A 143 2.19 -50.83 17.08
N LEU A 144 3.09 -50.13 17.78
CA LEU A 144 4.41 -50.62 18.22
C LEU A 144 4.48 -50.92 19.74
N PHE A 145 3.39 -50.71 20.48
CA PHE A 145 3.22 -51.03 21.90
C PHE A 145 1.90 -51.78 22.10
#